data_AF-A0A3N5LZF9-F1
#
_entry.id   AF-A0A3N5LZF9-F1
#
_cell.length_a   1.000
_cell.length_b   1.000
_cell.length_c   1.000
_cell.angle_alpha   90.00
_cell.angle_beta   90.00
_cell.angle_gamma   90.00
#
_symmetry.space_group_name_H-M   'P 1'
#
loop_
_entity.id
_entity.type
_entity.pdbx_description
1 polymer ?
#
loop_
_entity_poly.entity_id
_entity_poly.type
_entity_poly.pdbx_seq_one_letter_code
_entity_poly.pdbx_strand_id
1 'polypeptide(L)'
;MKRITLYRLRLIALALGAAILLWLPFEDQTDTLATLLSAALCIWFAVRYSWADGLRPSQLLIRAALVWAIMGLLVSPLAALLLVFKIGLHSHSYPDFTPGQILAVLYRTPVWIIAGLLAGLGTGLFRMARSMK
;
A
#
# COMPACT_ATOMS: atom_id res chain seq x y z
N MET A 1 -19.48 8.07 2.83
CA MET A 1 -18.38 8.14 3.85
C MET A 1 -18.47 9.45 4.64
N LYS A 2 -18.50 9.40 5.99
CA LYS A 2 -18.70 10.59 6.85
C LYS A 2 -17.53 11.59 6.73
N ARG A 3 -17.80 12.89 6.89
CA ARG A 3 -16.81 13.99 6.81
C ARG A 3 -15.60 13.77 7.74
N ILE A 4 -15.84 13.23 8.94
CA ILE A 4 -14.81 12.90 9.94
C ILE A 4 -13.83 11.82 9.43
N THR A 5 -14.34 10.81 8.71
CA THR A 5 -13.51 9.73 8.15
C THR A 5 -12.58 10.25 7.05
N LEU A 6 -13.07 11.18 6.21
CA LEU A 6 -12.25 11.81 5.18
C LEU A 6 -11.11 12.64 5.77
N TYR A 7 -11.37 13.40 6.83
CA TYR A 7 -10.34 14.19 7.50
C TYR A 7 -9.22 13.31 8.07
N ARG A 8 -9.57 12.22 8.75
CA ARG A 8 -8.59 11.25 9.28
C ARG A 8 -7.75 10.63 8.19
N LEU A 9 -8.36 10.22 7.06
CA LEU A 9 -7.61 9.67 5.94
C LEU A 9 -6.64 10.72 5.36
N ARG A 10 -7.04 11.99 5.24
CA ARG A 10 -6.12 13.05 4.79
C ARG A 10 -4.92 13.22 5.73
N LEU A 11 -5.14 13.25 7.05
CA LEU A 11 -4.04 13.33 8.01
C LEU A 11 -3.08 12.14 7.90
N ILE A 12 -3.60 10.92 7.73
CA ILE A 12 -2.76 9.73 7.52
C ILE A 12 -1.96 9.86 6.23
N ALA A 13 -2.55 10.34 5.13
CA ALA A 13 -1.83 10.55 3.88
C ALA A 13 -0.71 11.59 4.03
N LEU A 14 -0.97 12.69 4.72
CA LEU A 14 0.03 13.72 5.02
C LEU A 14 1.15 13.15 5.90
N ALA A 15 0.81 12.36 6.92
CA ALA A 15 1.80 11.70 7.78
C ALA A 15 2.65 10.68 7.00
N LEU A 16 2.05 9.91 6.09
CA LEU A 16 2.79 8.98 5.22
C LEU A 16 3.71 9.72 4.26
N GLY A 17 3.25 10.82 3.65
CA GLY A 17 4.08 11.67 2.82
C GLY A 17 5.26 12.26 3.60
N ALA A 18 5.01 12.76 4.81
CA ALA A 18 6.06 13.24 5.70
C ALA A 18 7.05 12.13 6.08
N ALA A 19 6.58 10.91 6.38
CA ALA A 19 7.43 9.77 6.68
C ALA A 19 8.34 9.39 5.50
N ILE A 20 7.81 9.41 4.27
CA ILE A 20 8.61 9.17 3.06
C ILE A 20 9.69 10.24 2.91
N LEU A 21 9.33 11.53 3.05
CA LEU A 21 10.29 12.64 2.93
C LEU A 21 11.38 12.58 4.02
N LEU A 22 10.98 12.26 5.25
CA LEU A 22 11.92 12.11 6.36
C LEU A 22 12.82 10.89 6.19
N TRP A 23 12.39 9.83 5.50
CA TRP A 23 13.20 8.64 5.23
C TRP A 23 14.27 8.84 4.15
N LEU A 24 14.05 9.76 3.18
CA LEU A 24 14.98 10.01 2.09
C LEU A 24 16.44 10.28 2.52
N PRO A 25 16.73 11.13 3.52
CA PRO A 25 18.11 11.42 3.94
C PRO A 25 18.78 10.32 4.77
N PHE A 26 18.06 9.30 5.25
CA PHE A 26 18.67 8.24 6.06
C PHE A 26 19.37 7.22 5.17
N GLU A 27 20.63 6.92 5.44
CA GLU A 27 21.35 5.82 4.79
C GLU A 27 20.80 4.47 5.31
N ASP A 28 19.98 3.80 4.49
CA ASP A 28 19.38 2.50 4.78
C ASP A 28 19.75 1.57 3.63
N GLN A 29 20.35 0.42 3.94
CA GLN A 29 20.81 -0.57 2.95
C GLN A 29 19.80 -1.72 2.77
N THR A 30 18.65 -1.65 3.45
CA THR A 30 17.62 -2.68 3.40
C THR A 30 16.40 -2.22 2.60
N ASP A 31 15.71 -3.15 1.95
CA ASP A 31 14.45 -2.90 1.24
C ASP A 31 13.24 -2.72 2.17
N THR A 32 13.46 -2.87 3.48
CA THR A 32 12.41 -3.01 4.49
C THR A 32 11.56 -1.75 4.60
N LEU A 33 12.18 -0.57 4.81
CA LEU A 33 11.40 0.66 4.99
C LEU A 33 10.66 1.06 3.71
N ALA A 34 11.30 0.93 2.55
CA ALA A 34 10.66 1.20 1.26
C ALA A 34 9.43 0.29 1.04
N THR A 35 9.52 -0.97 1.44
CA THR A 35 8.42 -1.93 1.36
C THR A 35 7.30 -1.58 2.33
N LEU A 36 7.62 -1.23 3.58
CA LEU A 36 6.64 -0.85 4.60
C LEU A 36 5.90 0.44 4.24
N LEU A 37 6.62 1.47 3.77
CA LEU A 37 6.02 2.73 3.32
C LEU A 37 5.10 2.51 2.11
N SER A 38 5.51 1.68 1.15
CA SER A 38 4.69 1.32 0.00
C SER A 38 3.44 0.54 0.39
N ALA A 39 3.59 -0.45 1.28
CA ALA A 39 2.47 -1.20 1.82
C ALA A 39 1.48 -0.31 2.56
N ALA A 40 1.97 0.62 3.39
CA ALA A 40 1.13 1.56 4.12
C ALA A 40 0.35 2.49 3.18
N LEU A 41 0.99 2.99 2.13
CA LEU A 41 0.33 3.81 1.10
C LEU A 41 -0.74 3.01 0.35
N CYS A 42 -0.44 1.78 -0.05
CA CYS A 42 -1.39 0.87 -0.69
C CYS A 42 -2.59 0.54 0.21
N ILE A 43 -2.36 0.25 1.50
CA ILE A 43 -3.42 0.02 2.48
C ILE A 43 -4.30 1.27 2.61
N TRP A 44 -3.69 2.45 2.68
CA TRP A 44 -4.43 3.70 2.76
C TRP A 44 -5.38 3.89 1.56
N PHE A 45 -4.88 3.67 0.34
CA PHE A 45 -5.70 3.70 -0.87
C PHE A 45 -6.77 2.61 -0.88
N ALA A 46 -6.43 1.38 -0.45
CA ALA A 46 -7.36 0.26 -0.36
C ALA A 46 -8.55 0.61 0.54
N VAL A 47 -8.28 1.14 1.73
CA VAL A 47 -9.32 1.59 2.68
C VAL A 47 -10.16 2.71 2.06
N ARG A 48 -9.52 3.70 1.42
CA ARG A 48 -10.20 4.84 0.80
C ARG A 48 -11.17 4.42 -0.32
N TYR A 49 -10.83 3.41 -1.11
CA TYR A 49 -11.61 2.99 -2.28
C TYR A 49 -12.52 1.78 -2.04
N SER A 50 -12.25 0.97 -1.01
CA SER A 50 -13.11 -0.13 -0.60
C SER A 50 -14.39 0.34 0.10
N TRP A 51 -14.41 1.57 0.64
CA TRP A 51 -15.56 2.14 1.33
C TRP A 51 -16.53 2.86 0.37
N ALA A 52 -17.36 2.09 -0.33
CA ALA A 52 -18.48 2.60 -1.12
C ALA A 52 -19.84 2.23 -0.53
N ASP A 53 -20.72 3.23 -0.48
CA ASP A 53 -22.09 3.11 0.03
C ASP A 53 -23.05 2.72 -1.12
N GLY A 54 -24.19 2.11 -0.81
CA GLY A 54 -25.25 1.80 -1.78
C GLY A 54 -25.05 0.56 -2.67
N LEU A 55 -24.02 -0.27 -2.40
CA LEU A 55 -23.78 -1.51 -3.13
C LEU A 55 -24.48 -2.71 -2.47
N ARG A 56 -24.86 -3.71 -3.29
CA ARG A 56 -25.36 -5.01 -2.80
C ARG A 56 -24.26 -5.76 -2.03
N PRO A 57 -24.60 -6.66 -1.09
CA PRO A 57 -23.61 -7.42 -0.32
C PRO A 57 -22.55 -8.14 -1.17
N SER A 58 -22.96 -8.83 -2.23
CA SER A 58 -22.03 -9.50 -3.15
C SER A 58 -21.10 -8.52 -3.88
N GLN A 59 -21.60 -7.35 -4.26
CA GLN A 59 -20.80 -6.30 -4.89
C GLN A 59 -19.79 -5.68 -3.92
N LEU A 60 -20.14 -5.55 -2.63
CA LEU A 60 -19.22 -5.11 -1.59
C LEU A 60 -18.04 -6.06 -1.45
N LEU A 61 -18.30 -7.37 -1.44
CA LEU A 61 -17.26 -8.39 -1.34
C LEU A 61 -16.33 -8.37 -2.55
N ILE A 62 -16.89 -8.42 -3.77
CA ILE A 62 -16.12 -8.42 -5.01
C ILE A 62 -15.29 -7.14 -5.12
N ARG A 63 -15.89 -5.98 -4.85
CA ARG A 63 -15.17 -4.70 -4.90
C ARG A 63 -14.03 -4.66 -3.89
N ALA A 64 -14.27 -5.09 -2.65
CA ALA A 64 -13.22 -5.11 -1.64
C ALA A 64 -12.08 -6.07 -2.04
N ALA A 65 -12.41 -7.29 -2.48
CA ALA A 65 -11.42 -8.24 -2.98
C ALA A 65 -10.57 -7.65 -4.11
N LEU A 66 -11.18 -7.05 -5.13
CA LEU A 66 -10.48 -6.45 -6.26
C LEU A 66 -9.61 -5.25 -5.87
N VAL A 67 -10.17 -4.30 -5.12
CA VAL A 67 -9.43 -3.10 -4.69
C VAL A 67 -8.20 -3.50 -3.89
N TRP A 68 -8.36 -4.40 -2.92
CA TRP A 68 -7.22 -4.81 -2.09
C TRP A 68 -6.22 -5.69 -2.85
N ALA A 69 -6.65 -6.55 -3.77
CA ALA A 69 -5.73 -7.32 -4.62
C ALA A 69 -4.90 -6.41 -5.53
N ILE A 70 -5.52 -5.38 -6.12
CA ILE A 70 -4.81 -4.38 -6.95
C ILE A 70 -3.84 -3.58 -6.09
N MET A 71 -4.23 -3.17 -4.88
CA MET A 71 -3.31 -2.47 -3.97
C MET A 71 -2.16 -3.38 -3.51
N GLY A 72 -2.42 -4.67 -3.30
CA GLY A 72 -1.40 -5.69 -3.05
C GLY A 72 -0.41 -5.82 -4.21
N LEU A 73 -0.90 -5.89 -5.45
CA LEU A 73 -0.08 -5.88 -6.66
C LEU A 73 0.85 -4.65 -6.71
N LEU A 74 0.37 -3.48 -6.28
CA LEU A 74 1.11 -2.23 -6.35
C LEU A 74 2.18 -2.04 -5.25
N VAL A 75 2.21 -2.88 -4.22
CA VAL A 75 3.20 -2.75 -3.12
C VAL A 75 4.64 -2.86 -3.65
N SER A 76 4.96 -3.95 -4.36
CA SER A 76 6.31 -4.18 -4.87
C SER A 76 6.78 -3.14 -5.90
N PRO A 77 6.00 -2.76 -6.94
CA PRO A 77 6.46 -1.75 -7.90
C PRO A 77 6.61 -0.37 -7.27
N LEU A 78 5.78 0.02 -6.29
CA LEU A 78 5.98 1.26 -5.55
C LEU A 78 7.24 1.21 -4.68
N ALA A 79 7.51 0.08 -4.02
CA ALA A 79 8.73 -0.10 -3.23
C ALA A 79 9.97 -0.02 -4.12
N ALA A 80 9.96 -0.71 -5.26
CA ALA A 80 11.02 -0.62 -6.26
C ALA A 80 11.22 0.82 -6.77
N LEU A 81 10.14 1.55 -7.03
CA LEU A 81 10.21 2.95 -7.45
C LEU A 81 10.84 3.84 -6.37
N LEU A 82 10.49 3.65 -5.08
CA LEU A 82 11.10 4.39 -3.98
C LEU A 82 12.60 4.11 -3.86
N LEU A 83 13.03 2.85 -4.01
CA LEU A 83 14.44 2.48 -3.99
C LEU A 83 15.21 3.14 -5.15
N VAL A 84 14.68 3.06 -6.37
CA VAL A 84 15.29 3.70 -7.56
C VAL A 84 15.35 5.21 -7.40
N PHE A 85 14.28 5.83 -6.92
CA PHE A 85 14.24 7.27 -6.67
C PHE A 85 15.29 7.69 -5.64
N LYS A 86 15.46 6.91 -4.57
CA LYS A 86 16.47 7.17 -3.54
C LYS A 86 17.90 7.10 -4.08
N ILE A 87 18.20 6.09 -4.91
CA ILE A 87 19.50 5.99 -5.62
C ILE A 87 19.72 7.24 -6.48
N GLY A 88 18.70 7.71 -7.20
CA GLY A 88 18.80 8.87 -8.07
C GLY A 88 19.04 10.20 -7.35
N LEU A 89 18.72 10.28 -6.05
CA LEU A 89 18.89 11.49 -5.24
C LEU A 89 20.30 11.63 -4.64
N HIS A 90 21.05 10.55 -4.50
CA HIS A 90 22.38 10.55 -3.89
C HIS A 90 23.44 10.02 -4.86
N SER A 91 24.46 10.82 -5.14
CA SER A 91 25.61 10.37 -5.93
C SER A 91 26.64 9.69 -5.03
N HIS A 92 26.40 8.44 -4.66
CA HIS A 92 27.40 7.61 -3.99
C HIS A 92 28.27 6.87 -5.02
N SER A 93 29.54 6.62 -4.67
CA SER A 93 30.45 5.80 -5.50
C SER A 93 30.00 4.35 -5.63
N TYR A 94 29.16 3.90 -4.69
CA TYR A 94 28.48 2.60 -4.69
C TYR A 94 26.99 2.82 -4.49
N PRO A 95 26.11 2.12 -5.23
CA PRO A 95 24.68 2.28 -5.07
C PRO A 95 24.19 1.71 -3.74
N ASP A 96 23.32 2.46 -3.04
CA ASP A 96 22.71 2.04 -1.75
C ASP A 96 21.92 0.74 -1.88
N PHE A 97 21.34 0.49 -3.07
CA PHE A 97 20.63 -0.74 -3.39
C PHE A 97 21.14 -1.34 -4.69
N THR A 98 21.41 -2.63 -4.65
CA THR A 98 21.80 -3.41 -5.82
C THR A 98 20.58 -3.70 -6.71
N PRO A 99 20.78 -3.92 -8.03
CA PRO A 99 19.71 -4.42 -8.90
C PRO A 99 19.08 -5.72 -8.40
N GLY A 100 19.86 -6.59 -7.75
CA GLY A 100 19.39 -7.83 -7.15
C GLY A 100 18.39 -7.61 -6.01
N GLN A 101 18.61 -6.60 -5.16
CA GLN A 101 17.65 -6.23 -4.11
C GLN A 101 16.34 -5.70 -4.69
N ILE A 102 16.40 -4.85 -5.71
CA ILE A 102 15.20 -4.32 -6.38
C ILE A 102 14.41 -5.48 -7.01
N LEU A 103 15.09 -6.41 -7.67
CA LEU A 103 14.46 -7.59 -8.27
C LEU A 103 13.85 -8.51 -7.20
N ALA A 104 14.51 -8.69 -6.05
CA ALA A 104 13.98 -9.46 -4.93
C ALA A 104 12.67 -8.89 -4.38
N VAL A 105 12.54 -7.57 -4.30
CA VAL A 105 11.27 -6.90 -3.95
C VAL A 105 10.17 -7.23 -4.95
N LEU A 106 10.48 -7.16 -6.25
CA LEU A 106 9.53 -7.51 -7.31
C LEU A 106 9.12 -8.99 -7.27
N TYR A 107 10.02 -9.91 -6.91
CA TYR A 107 9.67 -11.33 -6.73
C TYR A 107 8.72 -11.60 -5.57
N ARG A 108 8.59 -10.69 -4.60
CA ARG A 108 7.60 -10.80 -3.51
C ARG A 108 6.19 -10.38 -3.93
N THR A 109 5.97 -9.89 -5.15
CA THR A 109 4.65 -9.44 -5.66
C THR A 109 3.53 -10.46 -5.45
N PRO A 110 3.69 -11.77 -5.72
CA PRO A 110 2.62 -12.74 -5.50
C PRO A 110 2.15 -12.80 -4.04
N VAL A 111 3.07 -12.67 -3.08
CA VAL A 111 2.76 -12.66 -1.64
C VAL A 111 1.87 -11.46 -1.31
N TRP A 112 2.18 -10.28 -1.85
CA TRP A 112 1.38 -9.07 -1.62
C TRP A 112 0.01 -9.12 -2.29
N ILE A 113 -0.12 -9.72 -3.47
CA ILE A 113 -1.42 -9.95 -4.13
C ILE A 113 -2.30 -10.83 -3.24
N ILE A 114 -1.75 -11.95 -2.74
CA ILE A 114 -2.47 -12.89 -1.88
C ILE A 114 -2.88 -12.20 -0.57
N ALA A 115 -1.96 -11.49 0.08
CA ALA A 115 -2.25 -10.74 1.31
C ALA A 115 -3.34 -9.68 1.08
N GLY A 116 -3.28 -8.95 -0.04
CA GLY A 116 -4.30 -8.00 -0.45
C GLY A 116 -5.66 -8.67 -0.66
N LEU A 117 -5.72 -9.76 -1.42
CA LEU A 117 -6.96 -10.50 -1.66
C LEU A 117 -7.61 -10.96 -0.34
N LEU A 118 -6.82 -11.53 0.58
CA LEU A 118 -7.31 -11.96 1.89
C LEU A 118 -7.85 -10.78 2.72
N ALA A 119 -7.13 -9.67 2.76
CA ALA A 119 -7.58 -8.45 3.45
C ALA A 119 -8.87 -7.88 2.82
N GLY A 120 -8.99 -7.95 1.49
CA GLY A 120 -10.19 -7.55 0.76
C GLY A 120 -11.39 -8.42 1.06
N LEU A 121 -11.22 -9.74 1.11
CA LEU A 121 -12.27 -10.68 1.51
C LEU A 121 -12.71 -10.42 2.94
N GLY A 122 -11.79 -10.27 3.89
CA GLY A 122 -12.10 -9.93 5.28
C GLY A 122 -12.87 -8.61 5.40
N THR A 123 -12.43 -7.58 4.70
CA THR A 123 -13.12 -6.27 4.65
C THR A 123 -14.52 -6.40 4.07
N GLY A 124 -14.67 -7.11 2.95
CA GLY A 124 -15.95 -7.33 2.29
C GLY A 124 -16.95 -8.08 3.19
N LEU A 125 -16.52 -9.19 3.78
CA LEU A 125 -17.33 -9.99 4.71
C LEU A 125 -17.76 -9.17 5.94
N PHE A 126 -16.85 -8.40 6.53
CA PHE A 126 -17.17 -7.52 7.64
C PHE A 126 -18.25 -6.49 7.27
N ARG A 127 -18.16 -5.89 6.08
CA ARG A 127 -19.14 -4.92 5.60
C ARG A 127 -20.50 -5.57 5.32
N MET A 128 -20.51 -6.77 4.72
CA MET A 128 -21.75 -7.54 4.52
C MET A 128 -22.44 -7.84 5.86
N ALA A 129 -21.68 -8.34 6.84
CA ALA A 129 -22.19 -8.64 8.17
C ALA A 129 -22.81 -7.41 8.87
N ARG A 130 -22.23 -6.22 8.66
CA ARG A 130 -22.80 -4.96 9.18
C ARG A 130 -24.04 -4.46 8.44
N SER A 131 -24.22 -4.81 7.16
CA SER A 131 -25.38 -4.41 6.38
C SER A 131 -26.64 -5.24 6.63
N MET A 132 -26.50 -6.41 7.27
CA MET A 132 -27.61 -7.30 7.64
C MET A 132 -28.19 -7.01 9.03
N LYS A 133 -27.57 -6.11 9.80
CA LYS A 133 -28.05 -5.62 11.10
C LYS A 133 -28.75 -4.29 10.91
#